data_AF-A0A9Q6ZGQ1-F1
#
_entry.id   AF-A0A9Q6ZGQ1-F1
#
_cell.length_a   1.000
_cell.length_b   1.000
_cell.length_c   1.000
_cell.angle_alpha   90.00
_cell.angle_beta   90.00
_cell.angle_gamma   90.00
#
_symmetry.space_group_name_H-M   'P 1'
#
loop_
_entity.id
_entity.type
_entity.pdbx_description
1 polymer ?
#
loop_
_entity_poly.entity_id
_entity_poly.type
_entity_poly.pdbx_seq_one_letter_code
_entity_poly.pdbx_strand_id
1 'polypeptide(L)'
;MYLKSVNIKQIYLSISFFCINFLILIFVFFMAIYFFYESSEQQKKRMEKDLLAYKTLLNKQYTLKSKVDTVYYHMSLLNTGKVEHDLFLGQYIAKDVEEIKKLINNENVENFNGYKLLFSQLDSLLVLKDQIMDVSNQETVALRDLNECMSRFKNVYAELTDDPSRKFNKR
;
A
#
# COMPACT_ATOMS: atom_id res chain seq x y z
N MET A 1 -28.29 33.90 87.23
CA MET A 1 -27.58 34.80 86.31
C MET A 1 -27.78 34.27 84.89
N TYR A 2 -28.87 34.67 84.23
CA TYR A 2 -29.18 34.24 82.86
C TYR A 2 -28.67 35.32 81.90
N LEU A 3 -27.52 35.10 81.27
CA LEU A 3 -27.03 35.95 80.20
C LEU A 3 -27.89 35.72 78.95
N LYS A 4 -28.98 36.49 78.83
CA LYS A 4 -29.82 36.53 77.63
C LYS A 4 -29.00 37.20 76.53
N SER A 5 -28.50 36.42 75.57
CA SER A 5 -27.72 36.95 74.46
C SER A 5 -28.61 37.86 73.59
N VAL A 6 -28.15 39.10 73.40
CA VAL A 6 -28.93 40.17 72.75
C VAL A 6 -29.05 39.94 71.22
N ASN A 7 -28.25 39.04 70.64
CA ASN A 7 -28.12 38.84 69.19
C ASN A 7 -28.42 37.42 68.68
N ILE A 8 -29.39 36.72 69.28
CA ILE A 8 -29.80 35.37 68.87
C ILE A 8 -30.17 35.31 67.38
N LYS A 9 -30.89 36.31 66.86
CA LYS A 9 -31.28 36.39 65.44
C LYS A 9 -30.08 36.48 64.50
N GLN A 10 -29.05 37.25 64.88
CA GLN A 10 -27.84 37.44 64.08
C GLN A 10 -26.98 36.16 64.06
N ILE A 11 -26.94 35.44 65.19
CA ILE A 11 -26.27 34.13 65.29
C ILE A 11 -26.95 33.10 64.38
N TYR A 12 -28.29 33.00 64.41
CA TYR A 12 -29.02 32.09 63.51
C TYR A 12 -28.86 32.44 62.04
N LEU A 13 -28.79 33.73 61.69
CA LEU A 13 -28.59 34.17 60.31
C LEU A 13 -27.18 33.83 59.82
N SER A 14 -26.14 34.03 60.63
CA SER A 14 -24.78 33.62 60.32
C SER A 14 -24.63 32.11 60.20
N ILE A 15 -25.26 31.33 61.08
CA ILE A 15 -25.26 29.85 61.00
C ILE A 15 -26.00 29.39 59.74
N SER A 16 -27.14 30.01 59.41
CA SER A 16 -27.88 29.70 58.18
C SER A 16 -27.04 29.98 56.93
N PHE A 17 -26.36 31.13 56.88
CA PHE A 17 -25.45 31.45 55.79
C PHE A 17 -24.29 30.45 55.70
N PHE A 18 -23.69 30.06 56.83
CA PHE A 18 -22.66 29.03 56.87
C PHE A 18 -23.17 27.68 56.34
N CYS A 19 -24.36 27.24 56.76
CA CYS A 19 -24.96 25.99 56.28
C CYS A 19 -25.23 26.01 54.76
N ILE A 20 -25.71 27.13 54.22
CA ILE A 20 -25.96 27.27 52.78
C ILE A 20 -24.65 27.19 52.00
N ASN A 21 -23.61 27.93 52.42
CA ASN A 21 -22.30 27.88 51.77
C ASN A 21 -21.67 26.48 51.87
N PHE A 22 -21.83 25.81 53.01
CA PHE A 22 -21.36 24.44 53.20
C PHE A 22 -22.08 23.44 52.27
N LEU A 23 -23.40 23.58 52.10
CA LEU A 23 -24.17 22.76 51.15
C LEU A 23 -23.75 23.01 49.70
N ILE A 24 -23.50 24.27 49.32
CA ILE A 24 -23.00 24.60 47.99
C ILE A 24 -21.62 23.96 47.76
N LEU A 25 -20.73 24.02 48.75
CA LEU A 25 -19.40 23.42 48.64
C LEU A 25 -19.49 21.89 48.43
N ILE A 26 -20.34 21.21 49.20
CA ILE A 26 -20.61 19.78 49.04
C ILE A 26 -21.14 19.49 47.63
N PHE A 27 -22.12 20.28 47.17
CA PHE A 27 -22.71 20.10 45.85
C PHE A 27 -21.68 20.27 44.72
N VAL A 28 -20.83 21.30 44.80
CA VAL A 28 -19.76 21.54 43.82
C VAL A 28 -18.76 20.37 43.82
N PHE A 29 -18.42 19.83 44.99
CA PHE A 29 -17.53 18.68 45.09
C PHE A 29 -18.12 17.44 44.42
N PHE A 30 -19.40 17.13 44.67
CA PHE A 30 -20.09 16.01 44.00
C PHE A 30 -20.21 16.22 42.49
N MET A 31 -20.50 17.44 42.04
CA MET A 31 -20.56 17.76 40.60
C MET A 31 -19.20 17.58 39.93
N ALA A 32 -18.10 18.01 40.55
CA ALA A 32 -16.77 17.82 40.01
C ALA A 32 -16.43 16.34 39.82
N ILE A 33 -16.76 15.48 40.79
CA ILE A 33 -16.58 14.03 40.69
C ILE A 33 -17.45 13.44 39.57
N TYR A 34 -18.71 13.87 39.48
CA TYR A 34 -19.63 13.40 38.44
C TYR A 34 -19.13 13.74 37.03
N PHE A 35 -18.75 15.00 36.79
CA PHE A 35 -18.20 15.42 35.51
C PHE A 35 -16.89 14.70 35.17
N PHE A 36 -16.05 14.43 36.16
CA PHE A 36 -14.83 13.65 35.95
C PHE A 36 -15.13 12.22 35.49
N TYR A 37 -16.11 11.56 36.11
CA TYR A 37 -16.52 10.21 35.73
C TYR A 37 -17.09 10.17 34.31
N GLU A 38 -18.05 11.05 34.00
CA GLU A 38 -18.67 11.15 32.68
C GLU A 38 -17.64 11.45 31.59
N SER A 39 -16.73 12.40 31.86
CA SER A 39 -15.64 12.73 30.95
C SER A 39 -14.70 11.54 30.72
N SER A 40 -14.36 10.80 31.79
CA SER A 40 -13.51 9.62 31.70
C SER A 40 -14.15 8.52 30.83
N GLU A 41 -15.45 8.28 30.98
CA GLU A 41 -16.17 7.29 30.18
C GLU A 41 -16.21 7.68 28.70
N GLN A 42 -16.51 8.95 28.39
CA GLN A 42 -16.49 9.44 27.01
C GLN A 42 -15.09 9.40 26.39
N GLN A 43 -14.05 9.75 27.17
CA GLN A 43 -12.66 9.67 26.71
C GLN A 43 -12.25 8.23 26.41
N LYS A 44 -12.60 7.27 27.28
CA LYS A 44 -12.35 5.84 27.03
C LYS A 44 -13.01 5.36 25.74
N LYS A 45 -14.28 5.70 25.52
CA LYS A 45 -15.01 5.34 24.29
C LYS A 45 -14.36 5.91 23.04
N ARG A 46 -13.88 7.16 23.09
CA ARG A 46 -13.14 7.77 21.97
C ARG A 46 -11.81 7.05 21.73
N MET A 47 -11.03 6.81 22.78
CA MET A 47 -9.75 6.11 22.69
C MET A 47 -9.91 4.69 22.15
N GLU A 48 -10.94 3.97 22.57
CA GLU A 48 -11.23 2.63 22.06
C GLU A 48 -11.58 2.65 20.58
N LYS A 49 -12.39 3.63 20.14
CA LYS A 49 -12.72 3.83 18.73
C LYS A 49 -11.48 4.15 17.90
N ASP A 50 -10.63 5.05 18.37
CA ASP A 50 -9.39 5.42 17.69
C ASP A 50 -8.40 4.25 17.64
N LEU A 51 -8.32 3.47 18.72
CA LEU A 51 -7.49 2.27 18.79
C LEU A 51 -7.99 1.17 17.84
N LEU A 52 -9.30 0.99 17.72
CA LEU A 52 -9.89 0.08 16.73
C LEU A 52 -9.58 0.56 15.30
N ALA A 53 -9.80 1.84 15.00
CA ALA A 53 -9.46 2.41 13.70
C ALA A 53 -7.97 2.22 13.37
N TYR A 54 -7.09 2.52 14.32
CA TYR A 54 -5.65 2.30 14.17
C TYR A 54 -5.30 0.83 13.94
N LYS A 55 -5.87 -0.10 14.71
CA LYS A 55 -5.65 -1.55 14.51
C LYS A 55 -6.11 -2.01 13.13
N THR A 56 -7.24 -1.51 12.64
CA THR A 56 -7.70 -1.87 11.28
C THR A 56 -6.75 -1.35 10.20
N LEU A 57 -6.24 -0.12 10.34
CA LEU A 57 -5.25 0.44 9.42
C LEU A 57 -3.94 -0.36 9.45
N LEU A 58 -3.46 -0.69 10.64
CA LEU A 58 -2.23 -1.47 10.81
C LEU A 58 -2.35 -2.87 10.20
N ASN A 59 -3.47 -3.56 10.41
CA ASN A 59 -3.69 -4.89 9.84
C ASN A 59 -3.73 -4.85 8.29
N LYS A 60 -4.32 -3.80 7.72
CA LYS A 60 -4.28 -3.55 6.28
C LYS A 60 -2.85 -3.30 5.79
N GLN A 61 -2.08 -2.49 6.52
CA GLN A 61 -0.68 -2.24 6.19
C GLN A 61 0.16 -3.53 6.20
N TYR A 62 -0.04 -4.42 7.18
CA TYR A 62 0.63 -5.73 7.19
C TYR A 62 0.26 -6.59 5.98
N THR A 63 -1.01 -6.63 5.62
CA THR A 63 -1.49 -7.35 4.44
C THR A 63 -0.88 -6.79 3.16
N LEU A 64 -0.86 -5.47 3.03
CA LEU A 64 -0.29 -4.77 1.89
C LEU A 64 1.22 -5.00 1.79
N LYS A 65 1.94 -4.93 2.91
CA LYS A 65 3.37 -5.24 2.98
C LYS A 65 3.67 -6.65 2.47
N SER A 66 2.93 -7.65 2.93
CA SER A 66 3.11 -9.04 2.49
C SER A 66 2.97 -9.16 0.97
N LYS A 67 1.93 -8.54 0.38
CA LYS A 67 1.73 -8.53 -1.08
C LYS A 67 2.86 -7.79 -1.81
N VAL A 68 3.34 -6.66 -1.27
CA VAL A 68 4.48 -5.91 -1.84
C VAL A 68 5.74 -6.76 -1.83
N ASP A 69 6.03 -7.46 -0.73
CA ASP A 69 7.20 -8.33 -0.61
C ASP A 69 7.13 -9.50 -1.62
N THR A 70 5.93 -10.05 -1.87
CA THR A 70 5.70 -11.05 -2.93
C THR A 70 5.98 -10.49 -4.33
N VAL A 71 5.45 -9.31 -4.66
CA VAL A 71 5.72 -8.64 -5.95
C VAL A 71 7.21 -8.37 -6.13
N TYR A 72 7.88 -7.88 -5.09
CA TYR A 72 9.33 -7.65 -5.10
C TYR A 72 10.11 -8.94 -5.33
N TYR A 73 9.73 -10.02 -4.65
CA TYR A 73 10.34 -11.33 -4.87
C TYR A 73 10.17 -11.82 -6.31
N HIS A 74 8.95 -11.73 -6.87
CA HIS A 74 8.71 -12.11 -8.27
C HIS A 74 9.49 -11.26 -9.25
N MET A 75 9.58 -9.95 -9.02
CA MET A 75 10.44 -9.06 -9.82
C MET A 75 11.92 -9.44 -9.72
N SER A 76 12.40 -9.87 -8.55
CA SER A 76 13.80 -10.28 -8.36
C SER A 76 14.18 -11.55 -9.11
N LEU A 77 13.20 -12.42 -9.40
CA LEU A 77 13.41 -13.65 -10.18
C LEU A 77 13.41 -13.39 -11.68
N LEU A 78 12.91 -12.24 -12.10
CA LEU A 78 12.70 -11.93 -13.49
C LEU A 78 14.04 -11.69 -14.19
N ASN A 79 14.23 -12.30 -15.38
CA ASN A 79 15.48 -12.23 -16.15
C ASN A 79 16.70 -12.87 -15.43
N THR A 80 16.48 -13.72 -14.42
CA THR A 80 17.57 -14.47 -13.75
C THR A 80 17.77 -15.86 -14.35
N GLY A 81 16.94 -16.28 -15.30
CA GLY A 81 16.97 -17.63 -15.88
C GLY A 81 16.60 -18.75 -14.90
N LYS A 82 16.11 -18.40 -13.69
CA LYS A 82 15.71 -19.34 -12.65
C LYS A 82 14.28 -19.86 -12.80
N VAL A 83 13.52 -19.32 -13.76
CA VAL A 83 12.11 -19.65 -14.02
C VAL A 83 11.99 -20.02 -15.49
N GLU A 84 11.30 -21.12 -15.81
CA GLU A 84 11.17 -21.63 -17.19
C GLU A 84 10.54 -20.61 -18.15
N HIS A 85 9.67 -19.73 -17.64
CA HIS A 85 8.92 -18.79 -18.46
C HIS A 85 8.80 -17.41 -17.83
N ASP A 86 9.72 -16.51 -18.20
CA ASP A 86 9.70 -15.11 -17.79
C ASP A 86 8.42 -14.36 -18.24
N LEU A 87 7.78 -14.80 -19.33
CA LEU A 87 6.53 -14.23 -19.83
C LEU A 87 5.36 -14.41 -18.84
N PHE A 88 5.19 -15.63 -18.31
CA PHE A 88 4.14 -15.92 -17.33
C PHE A 88 4.40 -15.21 -16.01
N LEU A 89 5.66 -15.11 -15.59
CA LEU A 89 6.04 -14.37 -14.39
C LEU A 89 5.72 -12.88 -14.53
N GLY A 90 5.94 -12.29 -15.70
CA GLY A 90 5.54 -10.91 -16.01
C GLY A 90 4.04 -10.67 -15.90
N GLN A 91 3.22 -11.57 -16.48
CA GLN A 91 1.76 -11.49 -16.36
C GLN A 91 1.27 -11.63 -14.91
N TYR A 92 1.91 -12.50 -14.13
CA TYR A 92 1.59 -12.70 -12.73
C TYR A 92 1.85 -11.44 -11.91
N ILE A 93 3.01 -10.80 -12.11
CA ILE A 93 3.37 -9.54 -11.46
C ILE A 93 2.39 -8.42 -11.86
N ALA A 94 2.05 -8.30 -13.14
CA ALA A 94 1.11 -7.28 -13.59
C ALA A 94 -0.27 -7.43 -12.91
N LYS A 95 -0.75 -8.67 -12.78
CA LYS A 95 -2.00 -8.96 -12.06
C LYS A 95 -1.92 -8.63 -10.58
N ASP A 96 -0.84 -9.01 -9.90
CA ASP A 96 -0.63 -8.70 -8.48
C ASP A 96 -0.60 -7.19 -8.23
N VAL A 97 0.05 -6.43 -9.12
CA VAL A 97 0.10 -4.96 -9.08
C VAL A 97 -1.28 -4.34 -9.24
N GLU A 98 -2.10 -4.86 -10.17
CA GLU A 98 -3.47 -4.40 -10.38
C GLU A 98 -4.37 -4.69 -9.16
N GLU A 99 -4.25 -5.88 -8.57
CA GLU A 99 -4.98 -6.26 -7.34
C GLU A 99 -4.60 -5.34 -6.17
N ILE A 100 -3.32 -5.02 -6.01
CA ILE A 100 -2.87 -4.11 -4.96
C ILE A 100 -3.41 -2.69 -5.19
N LYS A 101 -3.43 -2.21 -6.43
CA LYS A 101 -4.07 -0.93 -6.79
C LYS A 101 -5.56 -0.91 -6.43
N LYS A 102 -6.30 -1.99 -6.71
CA LYS A 102 -7.72 -2.11 -6.33
C LYS A 102 -7.91 -2.07 -4.82
N LEU A 103 -7.04 -2.74 -4.06
CA LEU A 103 -7.06 -2.71 -2.59
C LEU A 103 -6.79 -1.31 -2.02
N ILE A 104 -5.89 -0.53 -2.64
CA ILE A 104 -5.55 0.84 -2.21
C ILE A 104 -6.65 1.84 -2.57
N ASN A 105 -7.28 1.70 -3.74
CA ASN A 105 -8.27 2.66 -4.24
C ASN A 105 -9.65 2.53 -3.57
N ASN A 106 -10.04 1.35 -3.10
CA ASN A 106 -11.37 1.14 -2.53
C ASN A 106 -11.58 1.84 -1.18
N GLU A 107 -10.55 1.98 -0.34
CA GLU A 107 -10.72 2.52 1.01
C GLU A 107 -9.47 3.30 1.49
N ASN A 108 -9.60 4.62 1.62
CA ASN A 108 -8.63 5.54 2.24
C ASN A 108 -7.33 5.78 1.44
N VAL A 109 -7.48 6.40 0.27
CA VAL A 109 -6.37 6.85 -0.60
C VAL A 109 -5.34 7.73 0.14
N GLU A 110 -5.78 8.52 1.11
CA GLU A 110 -4.91 9.45 1.85
C GLU A 110 -3.89 8.72 2.75
N ASN A 111 -4.27 7.59 3.36
CA ASN A 111 -3.41 6.86 4.30
C ASN A 111 -2.35 5.98 3.61
N PHE A 112 -2.50 5.72 2.31
CA PHE A 112 -1.64 4.80 1.55
C PHE A 112 -0.98 5.46 0.33
N ASN A 113 -0.84 6.78 0.34
CA ASN A 113 -0.33 7.54 -0.82
C ASN A 113 1.09 7.10 -1.26
N GLY A 114 1.95 6.69 -0.31
CA GLY A 114 3.27 6.14 -0.61
C GLY A 114 3.22 4.86 -1.44
N TYR A 115 2.34 3.92 -1.07
CA TYR A 115 2.13 2.70 -1.86
C TYR A 115 1.49 3.00 -3.21
N LYS A 116 0.54 3.94 -3.27
CA LYS A 116 -0.07 4.36 -4.54
C LYS A 116 0.97 4.89 -5.52
N LEU A 117 1.87 5.76 -5.07
CA LEU A 117 2.95 6.29 -5.89
C LEU A 117 3.88 5.18 -6.39
N LEU A 118 4.31 4.30 -5.48
CA LEU A 118 5.18 3.16 -5.80
C LEU A 118 4.56 2.28 -6.90
N PHE A 119 3.32 1.85 -6.73
CA PHE A 119 2.65 0.98 -7.71
C PHE A 119 2.33 1.71 -9.01
N SER A 120 2.13 3.03 -9.00
CA SER A 120 2.01 3.81 -10.24
C SER A 120 3.30 3.84 -11.03
N GLN A 121 4.45 3.97 -10.37
CA GLN A 121 5.76 3.93 -11.02
C GLN A 121 6.09 2.53 -11.52
N LEU A 122 5.77 1.52 -10.73
CA LEU A 122 6.01 0.12 -11.06
C LEU A 122 5.21 -0.32 -12.30
N ASP A 123 3.99 0.18 -12.46
CA ASP A 123 3.18 0.01 -13.67
C ASP A 123 3.86 0.60 -14.92
N SER A 124 4.40 1.82 -14.82
CA SER A 124 5.12 2.45 -15.93
C SER A 124 6.40 1.69 -16.32
N LEU A 125 7.07 1.06 -15.35
CA LEU A 125 8.23 0.21 -15.59
C LEU A 125 7.86 -1.11 -16.27
N LEU A 126 6.72 -1.71 -15.91
CA LEU A 126 6.22 -2.93 -16.55
C LEU A 126 5.87 -2.65 -18.02
N VAL A 127 5.17 -1.55 -18.32
CA VAL A 127 4.87 -1.14 -19.70
C VAL A 127 6.14 -0.93 -20.52
N LEU A 128 7.14 -0.25 -19.94
CA LEU A 128 8.42 -0.04 -20.61
C LEU A 128 9.13 -1.38 -20.90
N LYS A 129 9.06 -2.34 -19.98
CA LYS A 129 9.65 -3.66 -20.16
C LYS A 129 8.98 -4.42 -21.30
N ASP A 130 7.65 -4.38 -21.40
CA ASP A 130 6.91 -5.03 -22.49
C ASP A 130 7.33 -4.45 -23.85
N GLN A 131 7.49 -3.12 -23.93
CA GLN A 131 8.00 -2.46 -25.14
C GLN A 131 9.43 -2.91 -25.50
N ILE A 132 10.33 -3.05 -24.52
CA ILE A 132 11.69 -3.55 -24.75
C ILE A 132 11.66 -4.99 -25.26
N MET A 133 10.78 -5.83 -24.71
CA MET A 133 10.62 -7.22 -25.13
C MET A 133 10.10 -7.30 -26.57
N ASP A 134 9.14 -6.46 -26.95
CA ASP A 134 8.65 -6.38 -28.34
C ASP A 134 9.77 -6.01 -29.32
N VAL A 135 10.59 -5.01 -28.97
CA VAL A 135 11.73 -4.60 -29.80
C VAL A 135 12.77 -5.71 -29.91
N SER A 136 13.08 -6.41 -28.81
CA SER A 136 14.01 -7.55 -28.82
C SER A 136 13.48 -8.72 -29.68
N ASN A 137 12.17 -8.96 -29.64
CA ASN A 137 11.54 -9.96 -30.50
C ASN A 137 11.62 -9.56 -31.98
N GLN A 138 11.43 -8.28 -32.31
CA GLN A 138 11.61 -7.79 -33.68
C GLN A 138 13.06 -7.92 -34.16
N GLU A 139 14.03 -7.63 -33.29
CA GLU A 139 15.46 -7.80 -33.62
C GLU A 139 15.80 -9.27 -33.91
N THR A 140 15.34 -10.20 -33.08
CA THR A 140 15.60 -11.64 -33.31
C THR A 140 14.96 -12.16 -34.58
N VAL A 141 13.74 -11.70 -34.92
CA VAL A 141 13.09 -12.01 -36.20
C VAL A 141 13.88 -11.43 -37.37
N ALA A 142 14.29 -10.16 -37.30
CA ALA A 142 15.09 -9.52 -38.35
C ALA A 142 16.44 -10.22 -38.57
N LEU A 143 17.13 -10.63 -37.49
CA LEU A 143 18.36 -11.40 -37.57
C LEU A 143 18.14 -12.78 -38.20
N ARG A 144 17.04 -13.46 -37.85
CA ARG A 144 16.66 -14.74 -38.44
C ARG A 144 16.41 -14.59 -39.95
N ASP A 145 15.65 -13.58 -40.35
CA ASP A 145 15.31 -13.32 -41.75
C ASP A 145 16.56 -12.95 -42.56
N LEU A 146 17.48 -12.15 -41.99
CA LEU A 146 18.78 -11.85 -42.60
C LEU A 146 19.61 -13.12 -42.81
N ASN A 147 19.67 -13.99 -41.80
CA ASN A 147 20.46 -15.22 -41.87
C ASN A 147 19.86 -16.21 -42.89
N GLU A 148 18.52 -16.27 -42.97
CA GLU A 148 17.82 -17.04 -44.00
C GLU A 148 18.11 -16.48 -45.41
N CYS A 149 18.10 -15.16 -45.57
CA CYS A 149 18.44 -14.51 -46.84
C CYS A 149 19.90 -14.82 -47.26
N MET A 150 20.86 -14.71 -46.34
CA MET A 150 22.26 -15.06 -46.59
C MET A 150 22.44 -16.55 -46.95
N SER A 151 21.71 -17.45 -46.28
CA SER A 151 21.73 -18.88 -46.57
C SER A 151 21.19 -19.18 -47.98
N ARG A 152 20.04 -18.60 -48.32
CA ARG A 152 19.46 -18.71 -49.67
C ARG A 152 20.42 -18.14 -50.73
N PHE A 153 21.03 -16.99 -50.46
CA PHE A 153 22.02 -16.40 -51.38
C PHE A 153 23.21 -17.32 -51.61
N LYS A 154 23.79 -17.91 -50.55
CA LYS A 154 24.89 -18.88 -50.68
C LYS A 154 24.50 -20.10 -51.52
N ASN A 155 23.30 -20.63 -51.34
CA ASN A 155 22.82 -21.79 -52.10
C ASN A 155 22.64 -21.45 -53.59
N VAL A 156 22.00 -20.33 -53.91
CA VAL A 156 21.84 -19.86 -55.29
C VAL A 156 23.19 -19.57 -55.94
N TYR A 157 24.12 -18.96 -55.20
CA TYR A 157 25.47 -18.70 -55.71
C TYR A 157 26.21 -20.01 -56.00
N ALA A 158 26.11 -21.02 -55.13
CA ALA A 158 26.70 -22.33 -55.35
C ALA A 158 26.11 -23.04 -56.58
N GLU A 159 24.79 -22.99 -56.77
CA GLU A 159 24.11 -23.56 -57.94
C GLU A 159 24.49 -22.86 -59.25
N LEU A 160 24.61 -21.53 -59.26
CA LEU A 160 25.05 -20.77 -60.43
C LEU A 160 26.53 -20.98 -60.77
N THR A 161 27.35 -21.35 -59.78
CA THR A 161 28.78 -21.64 -59.99
C THR A 161 29.00 -23.08 -60.49
N ASP A 162 28.07 -24.00 -60.21
CA ASP A 162 28.08 -25.36 -60.77
C ASP A 162 27.49 -25.33 -62.19
N ASP A 163 28.29 -24.85 -63.14
CA ASP A 163 27.94 -24.87 -64.56
C ASP A 163 27.96 -26.32 -65.09
N PRO A 164 26.80 -26.95 -65.40
CA PRO A 164 26.75 -28.32 -65.89
C PRO A 164 27.37 -28.48 -67.28
N SER A 165 27.62 -27.39 -68.01
CA SER A 165 28.27 -27.42 -69.32
C SER A 165 29.80 -27.62 -69.26
N ARG A 166 30.41 -27.52 -68.06
CA ARG A 166 31.86 -27.68 -67.85
C ARG A 166 32.34 -29.08 -67.45
N LYS A 167 31.48 -30.11 -67.50
CA LYS A 167 31.86 -31.51 -67.17
C LYS A 167 32.59 -32.30 -68.28
N PHE A 168 33.09 -31.65 -69.34
CA PHE A 168 33.90 -32.30 -70.38
C PHE A 168 35.33 -31.75 -70.47
N ASN A 169 36.12 -31.88 -69.41
CA ASN A 169 37.56 -32.16 -69.52
C ASN A 169 38.17 -32.38 -68.13
N LYS A 170 38.21 -33.63 -67.69
CA LYS A 170 39.27 -34.08 -66.78
C LYS A 170 39.95 -35.26 -67.47
N ARG A 171 41.12 -34.97 -68.02
CA ARG A 171 42.13 -35.93 -68.45
C ARG A 171 42.67 -36.70 -67.25
#